data_AF-A0A0A9XLL4-F1
#
_entry.id   AF-A0A0A9XLL4-F1
#
_cell.length_a   1.000
_cell.length_b   1.000
_cell.length_c   1.000
_cell.angle_alpha   90.00
_cell.angle_beta   90.00
_cell.angle_gamma   90.00
#
_symmetry.space_group_name_H-M   'P 1'
#
loop_
_entity.id
_entity.type
_entity.pdbx_description
1 polymer ?
#
loop_
_entity_poly.entity_id
_entity_poly.type
_entity_poly.pdbx_seq_one_letter_code
_entity_poly.pdbx_strand_id
1 'polypeptide(L)'
;EKPKKTCKKKLLFTDKDNSTYGPKAQRPDLSQEDFNQEADEFLSRLQLSSSDAKTMQEKTIEQSGETLWREERRKRLTASNFGKVMKRRSTTPCEKLVLELLYKNTFDSTAMKYGRDTEEEARQLMSQIIGIEIKKCGLFVDD
;
A
#
# COMPACT_ATOMS: atom_id res chain seq x y z
N GLU A 1 -37.41 7.93 -14.48
CA GLU A 1 -36.59 6.70 -14.55
C GLU A 1 -35.37 6.85 -13.63
N LYS A 2 -35.00 5.79 -12.88
CA LYS A 2 -33.78 5.82 -12.06
C LYS A 2 -32.55 5.65 -12.97
N PRO A 3 -31.48 6.46 -12.83
CA PRO A 3 -30.29 6.30 -13.66
C PRO A 3 -29.64 4.94 -13.39
N LYS A 4 -29.42 4.16 -14.45
CA LYS A 4 -28.71 2.88 -14.40
C LYS A 4 -27.31 3.13 -13.83
N LYS A 5 -26.95 2.48 -12.72
CA LYS A 5 -25.60 2.48 -12.16
C LYS A 5 -24.67 1.82 -13.18
N THR A 6 -23.96 2.61 -13.98
CA THR A 6 -22.85 2.12 -14.79
C THR A 6 -21.68 1.85 -13.85
N CYS A 7 -21.46 0.57 -13.54
CA CYS A 7 -20.22 0.13 -12.93
C CYS A 7 -19.10 0.47 -13.93
N LYS A 8 -18.28 1.49 -13.63
CA LYS A 8 -17.11 1.81 -14.45
C LYS A 8 -16.23 0.57 -14.48
N LYS A 9 -16.03 -0.01 -15.66
CA LYS A 9 -15.15 -1.16 -15.85
C LYS A 9 -13.79 -0.79 -15.24
N LYS A 10 -13.29 -1.62 -14.31
CA LYS A 10 -11.88 -1.54 -13.89
C LYS A 10 -11.06 -1.55 -15.18
N LEU A 11 -10.19 -0.55 -15.36
CA LEU A 11 -9.05 -0.67 -16.26
C LEU A 11 -8.20 -1.81 -15.69
N LEU A 12 -8.52 -3.03 -16.11
CA LEU A 12 -7.61 -4.16 -16.04
C LEU A 12 -6.48 -3.76 -16.97
N PHE A 13 -5.27 -3.67 -16.44
CA PHE A 13 -4.09 -3.63 -17.29
C PHE A 13 -4.17 -4.85 -18.21
N THR A 14 -4.43 -4.62 -19.50
CA THR A 14 -4.58 -5.68 -20.49
C THR A 14 -3.21 -6.04 -21.04
N ASP A 15 -2.33 -6.53 -20.19
CA ASP A 15 -1.40 -7.53 -20.68
C ASP A 15 -2.18 -8.84 -20.68
N LYS A 16 -2.51 -9.29 -21.88
CA LYS A 16 -3.29 -10.52 -22.13
C LYS A 16 -2.61 -11.78 -21.61
N ASP A 17 -1.41 -11.66 -21.04
CA ASP A 17 -0.65 -12.74 -20.46
C ASP A 17 -0.40 -12.47 -18.97
N ASN A 18 -1.33 -12.90 -18.11
CA ASN A 18 -1.11 -12.98 -16.65
C ASN A 18 -0.04 -14.03 -16.28
N SER A 19 0.71 -14.56 -17.26
CA SER A 19 1.74 -15.58 -17.11
C SER A 19 2.99 -15.09 -16.36
N THR A 20 3.09 -13.79 -16.06
CA THR A 20 4.25 -13.23 -15.35
C THR A 20 4.17 -13.40 -13.83
N TYR A 21 2.99 -13.61 -13.25
CA TYR A 21 2.80 -13.70 -11.78
C TYR A 21 1.97 -14.93 -11.38
N GLY A 22 2.11 -15.36 -10.12
CA GLY A 22 1.38 -16.46 -9.47
C GLY A 22 1.71 -17.87 -9.95
N PRO A 23 0.81 -18.87 -9.82
CA PRO A 23 1.15 -20.29 -10.00
C PRO A 23 1.67 -20.69 -11.38
N LYS A 24 1.46 -19.83 -12.39
CA LYS A 24 1.93 -20.02 -13.76
C LYS A 24 3.11 -19.12 -14.12
N ALA A 25 3.64 -18.36 -13.16
CA ALA A 25 4.82 -17.54 -13.36
C ALA A 25 5.97 -18.39 -13.91
N GLN A 26 6.60 -17.92 -14.98
CA GLN A 26 7.89 -18.48 -15.41
C GLN A 26 8.88 -18.36 -14.24
N ARG A 27 9.77 -19.36 -14.12
CA ARG A 27 10.82 -19.34 -13.09
C ARG A 27 11.65 -18.06 -13.24
N PRO A 28 12.21 -17.52 -12.14
CA PRO A 28 13.12 -16.38 -12.23
C PRO A 28 14.23 -16.66 -13.26
N ASP A 29 14.71 -15.62 -13.94
CA ASP A 29 15.92 -15.68 -14.77
C ASP A 29 17.21 -15.91 -13.93
N LEU A 30 17.06 -16.03 -12.61
CA LEU A 30 18.10 -16.26 -11.62
C LEU A 30 18.02 -17.67 -11.04
N SER A 31 19.15 -18.17 -10.53
CA SER A 31 19.15 -19.41 -9.76
C SER A 31 18.32 -19.24 -8.47
N GLN A 32 17.85 -20.36 -7.90
CA GLN A 32 17.10 -20.31 -6.65
C GLN A 32 17.95 -19.76 -5.49
N GLU A 33 19.25 -20.01 -5.51
CA GLU A 33 20.21 -19.52 -4.51
C GLU A 33 20.36 -18.00 -4.62
N ASP A 34 20.62 -17.48 -5.83
CA ASP A 34 20.74 -16.04 -6.07
C ASP A 34 19.45 -15.30 -5.72
N PHE A 35 18.29 -15.89 -6.07
CA PHE A 35 16.99 -15.31 -5.74
C PHE A 35 16.79 -15.18 -4.23
N ASN A 36 17.13 -16.23 -3.47
CA ASN A 36 16.98 -16.22 -2.02
C ASN A 36 17.94 -15.20 -1.39
N GLN A 37 19.18 -15.13 -1.88
CA GLN A 37 20.16 -14.14 -1.43
C GLN A 37 19.67 -12.71 -1.66
N GLU A 38 19.22 -12.38 -2.86
CA GLU A 38 18.68 -11.06 -3.20
C GLU A 38 17.43 -10.71 -2.38
N ALA A 39 16.59 -11.70 -2.09
CA ALA A 39 15.42 -11.52 -1.24
C ALA A 39 15.84 -11.16 0.20
N ASP A 40 16.80 -11.88 0.78
CA ASP A 40 17.31 -11.60 2.13
C ASP A 40 18.03 -10.25 2.21
N GLU A 41 18.83 -9.91 1.20
CA GLU A 41 19.47 -8.60 1.06
C GLU A 41 18.44 -7.47 0.89
N PHE A 42 17.34 -7.71 0.19
CA PHE A 42 16.25 -6.74 0.09
C PHE A 42 15.53 -6.56 1.43
N LEU A 43 15.22 -7.64 2.14
CA LEU A 43 14.57 -7.57 3.45
C LEU A 43 15.45 -6.88 4.48
N SER A 44 16.76 -7.14 4.51
CA SER A 44 17.70 -6.45 5.41
C SER A 44 17.78 -4.95 5.13
N ARG A 45 17.74 -4.51 3.86
CA ARG A 45 17.67 -3.08 3.49
C ARG A 45 16.36 -2.39 3.88
N LEU A 46 15.29 -3.15 4.12
CA LEU A 46 14.02 -2.60 4.60
C LEU A 46 14.01 -2.42 6.11
N GLN A 47 14.86 -3.14 6.85
CA GLN A 47 15.02 -2.97 8.29
C GLN A 47 15.56 -1.59 8.60
N LEU A 48 15.04 -0.98 9.66
CA LEU A 48 15.44 0.35 10.10
C LEU A 48 15.72 0.30 11.59
N SER A 49 16.71 1.08 12.02
CA SER A 49 16.86 1.34 13.44
C SER A 49 15.66 2.15 13.94
N SER A 50 15.31 2.03 15.23
CA SER A 50 14.22 2.82 15.82
C SER A 50 14.43 4.33 15.65
N SER A 51 15.68 4.81 15.58
CA SER A 51 16.01 6.22 15.27
C SER A 51 15.71 6.59 13.82
N ASP A 52 16.00 5.72 12.87
CA ASP A 52 15.72 5.97 11.44
C ASP A 52 14.23 5.88 11.17
N ALA A 53 13.53 4.93 11.81
CA ALA A 53 12.08 4.79 11.74
C ALA A 53 11.38 6.06 12.26
N LYS A 54 11.83 6.61 13.40
CA LYS A 54 11.34 7.89 13.92
C LYS A 54 11.59 9.04 12.95
N THR A 55 12.80 9.13 12.40
CA THR A 55 13.16 10.17 11.43
C THR A 55 12.31 10.08 10.16
N MET A 56 12.01 8.87 9.68
CA MET A 56 11.12 8.64 8.55
C MET A 56 9.69 9.12 8.88
N GLN A 57 9.18 8.78 10.05
CA GLN A 57 7.85 9.19 10.48
C GLN A 57 7.69 10.71 10.45
N GLU A 58 8.69 11.44 10.98
CA GLU A 58 8.69 12.90 11.00
C GLU A 58 8.77 13.51 9.59
N LYS A 59 9.61 12.95 8.72
CA LYS A 59 9.75 13.39 7.32
C LYS A 59 8.53 13.10 6.45
N THR A 60 7.63 12.24 6.91
CA THR A 60 6.48 11.79 6.12
C THR A 60 5.13 12.18 6.73
N ILE A 61 5.12 13.18 7.63
CA ILE A 61 3.91 13.66 8.33
C ILE A 61 2.80 14.09 7.36
N GLU A 62 3.13 14.70 6.22
CA GLU A 62 2.14 15.12 5.21
C GLU A 62 1.73 13.98 4.26
N GLN A 63 2.15 12.75 4.56
CA GLN A 63 1.73 11.50 3.93
C GLN A 63 1.76 11.58 2.40
N SER A 64 0.58 11.63 1.76
CA SER A 64 0.45 11.63 0.31
C SER A 64 1.04 12.87 -0.37
N GLY A 65 1.28 13.96 0.36
CA GLY A 65 2.02 15.11 -0.13
C GLY A 65 3.50 14.78 -0.40
N GLU A 66 4.10 13.96 0.45
CA GLU A 66 5.53 13.65 0.42
C GLU A 66 5.88 12.55 -0.58
N THR A 67 6.94 12.79 -1.37
CA THR A 67 7.51 11.78 -2.29
C THR A 67 8.02 10.57 -1.51
N LEU A 68 8.76 10.83 -0.43
CA LEU A 68 9.36 9.81 0.42
C LEU A 68 8.31 8.82 0.96
N TRP A 69 7.15 9.31 1.39
CA TRP A 69 6.07 8.46 1.89
C TRP A 69 5.54 7.51 0.81
N ARG A 70 5.45 7.98 -0.45
CA ARG A 70 5.00 7.16 -1.59
C ARG A 70 6.05 6.11 -1.96
N GLU A 71 7.33 6.45 -1.89
CA GLU A 71 8.46 5.55 -2.18
C GLU A 71 8.59 4.46 -1.12
N GLU A 72 8.58 4.83 0.16
CA GLU A 72 8.65 3.87 1.28
C GLU A 72 7.48 2.88 1.24
N ARG A 73 6.27 3.35 0.95
CA ARG A 73 5.11 2.46 0.82
C ARG A 73 5.14 1.54 -0.39
N ARG A 74 5.88 1.88 -1.46
CA ARG A 74 5.97 1.03 -2.66
C ARG A 74 6.78 -0.22 -2.39
N LYS A 75 7.80 -0.13 -1.52
CA LYS A 75 8.68 -1.24 -1.15
C LYS A 75 8.23 -2.02 0.09
N ARG A 76 7.13 -1.62 0.76
CA ARG A 76 6.65 -2.21 2.02
C ARG A 76 5.20 -2.70 1.93
N LEU A 77 4.88 -3.76 2.68
CA LEU A 77 3.50 -4.22 2.81
C LEU A 77 2.73 -3.35 3.81
N THR A 78 1.84 -2.49 3.32
CA THR A 78 1.09 -1.55 4.16
C THR A 78 -0.13 -2.19 4.83
N ALA A 79 -0.56 -1.67 5.97
CA ALA A 79 -1.73 -2.15 6.73
C ALA A 79 -3.00 -2.36 5.89
N SER A 80 -3.31 -1.44 4.97
CA SER A 80 -4.48 -1.54 4.07
C SER A 80 -4.43 -2.74 3.11
N ASN A 81 -3.23 -3.27 2.87
CA ASN A 81 -3.00 -4.45 2.03
C ASN A 81 -2.73 -5.72 2.84
N PHE A 82 -2.20 -5.59 4.06
CA PHE A 82 -1.81 -6.72 4.91
C PHE A 82 -2.94 -7.73 5.12
N GLY A 83 -4.15 -7.24 5.41
CA GLY A 83 -5.32 -8.11 5.59
C GLY A 83 -5.70 -8.90 4.33
N LYS A 84 -5.48 -8.34 3.12
CA LYS A 84 -5.72 -9.06 1.86
C LYS A 84 -4.73 -10.21 1.67
N VAL A 85 -3.47 -9.99 2.03
CA VAL A 85 -2.40 -11.00 1.96
C VAL A 85 -2.69 -12.13 2.94
N MET A 86 -2.90 -11.80 4.22
CA MET A 86 -3.09 -12.79 5.28
C MET A 86 -4.35 -13.63 5.12
N LYS A 87 -5.46 -13.04 4.62
CA LYS A 87 -6.73 -13.74 4.45
C LYS A 87 -6.85 -14.50 3.13
N ARG A 88 -5.80 -14.48 2.28
CA ARG A 88 -5.84 -15.17 0.99
C ARG A 88 -5.90 -16.69 1.22
N ARG A 89 -6.88 -17.35 0.61
CA ARG A 89 -6.98 -18.82 0.62
C ARG A 89 -5.91 -19.42 -0.29
N SER A 90 -5.38 -20.60 0.06
CA SER A 90 -4.41 -21.33 -0.78
C SER A 90 -4.97 -21.65 -2.18
N THR A 91 -6.29 -21.83 -2.28
CA THR A 91 -6.99 -22.09 -3.54
C THR A 91 -7.24 -20.85 -4.40
N THR A 92 -7.02 -19.64 -3.85
CA THR A 92 -7.19 -18.40 -4.61
C THR A 92 -5.86 -18.01 -5.25
N PRO A 93 -5.79 -17.94 -6.58
CA PRO A 93 -4.58 -17.54 -7.28
C PRO A 93 -4.10 -16.13 -6.87
N CYS A 94 -2.79 -15.94 -6.76
CA CYS A 94 -2.20 -14.71 -6.23
C CYS A 94 -1.85 -13.66 -7.30
N GLU A 95 -2.01 -13.94 -8.61
CA GLU A 95 -1.54 -13.05 -9.68
C GLU A 95 -2.11 -11.64 -9.54
N LYS A 96 -3.44 -11.56 -9.34
CA LYS A 96 -4.14 -10.28 -9.20
C LYS A 96 -3.69 -9.51 -7.96
N LEU A 97 -3.41 -10.21 -6.86
CA LEU A 97 -2.96 -9.58 -5.63
C LEU A 97 -1.54 -9.00 -5.82
N VAL A 98 -0.64 -9.77 -6.43
CA VAL A 98 0.73 -9.32 -6.74
C VAL A 98 0.70 -8.11 -7.68
N LEU A 99 -0.12 -8.16 -8.72
CA LEU A 99 -0.32 -7.03 -9.64
C LEU A 99 -0.84 -5.78 -8.91
N GLU A 100 -1.83 -5.91 -8.02
CA GLU A 100 -2.34 -4.77 -7.23
C GLU A 100 -1.29 -4.17 -6.27
N LEU A 101 -0.37 -5.00 -5.75
CA LEU A 101 0.70 -4.57 -4.86
C LEU A 101 1.82 -3.85 -5.62
N LEU A 102 2.25 -4.39 -6.76
CA LEU A 102 3.32 -3.82 -7.59
C LEU A 102 2.84 -2.58 -8.36
N TYR A 103 1.64 -2.65 -8.91
CA TYR A 103 1.06 -1.64 -9.79
C TYR A 103 -0.17 -1.05 -9.11
N LYS A 104 0.05 -0.04 -8.26
CA LYS A 104 -1.02 0.63 -7.54
C LYS A 104 -2.00 1.27 -8.52
N ASN A 105 -3.26 0.86 -8.45
CA ASN A 105 -4.33 1.46 -9.24
C ASN A 105 -4.68 2.85 -8.66
N THR A 106 -4.72 3.87 -9.53
CA THR A 106 -5.12 5.24 -9.19
C THR A 106 -6.64 5.36 -9.20
N PHE A 107 -7.31 4.70 -8.25
CA PHE A 107 -8.73 4.91 -8.03
C PHE A 107 -8.95 6.10 -7.11
N ASP A 108 -9.73 7.08 -7.57
CA ASP A 108 -10.21 8.18 -6.75
C ASP A 108 -11.71 8.38 -6.96
N SER A 109 -12.42 8.63 -5.87
CA SER A 109 -13.87 8.80 -5.87
C SER A 109 -14.26 10.06 -5.12
N THR A 110 -15.46 10.58 -5.38
CA THR A 110 -15.98 11.77 -4.69
C THR A 110 -16.03 11.57 -3.17
N ALA A 111 -16.39 10.38 -2.70
CA ALA A 111 -16.38 10.04 -1.28
C ALA A 111 -14.96 10.03 -0.69
N MET A 112 -13.97 9.53 -1.44
CA MET A 112 -12.56 9.56 -1.00
C MET A 112 -12.01 10.99 -0.94
N LYS A 113 -12.35 11.82 -1.94
CA LYS A 113 -12.00 13.24 -1.93
C LYS A 113 -12.61 13.95 -0.73
N TYR A 114 -13.91 13.76 -0.49
CA TYR A 114 -14.58 14.32 0.69
C TYR A 114 -13.88 13.90 1.99
N GLY A 115 -13.53 12.62 2.12
CA GLY A 115 -12.79 12.12 3.29
C GLY A 115 -11.46 12.85 3.51
N ARG A 116 -10.66 13.05 2.45
CA ARG A 116 -9.39 13.80 2.55
C ARG A 116 -9.60 15.27 2.90
N ASP A 117 -10.59 15.92 2.26
CA ASP A 117 -10.85 17.34 2.43
C ASP A 117 -11.37 17.66 3.84
N THR A 118 -12.06 16.71 4.49
CA THR A 118 -12.68 16.88 5.83
C THR A 118 -11.89 16.27 6.98
N GLU A 119 -10.80 15.54 6.70
CA GLU A 119 -10.02 14.82 7.71
C GLU A 119 -9.47 15.76 8.81
N GLU A 120 -8.97 16.92 8.41
CA GLU A 120 -8.38 17.90 9.32
C GLU A 120 -9.43 18.53 10.26
N GLU A 121 -10.61 18.86 9.73
CA GLU A 121 -11.74 19.34 10.53
C GLU A 121 -12.19 18.29 11.55
N ALA A 122 -12.33 17.03 11.09
CA ALA A 122 -12.71 15.91 11.95
C ALA A 122 -11.68 15.69 13.08
N ARG A 123 -10.39 15.79 12.79
CA ARG A 123 -9.31 15.69 13.78
C ARG A 123 -9.42 16.78 14.86
N GLN A 124 -9.65 18.03 14.45
CA GLN A 124 -9.78 19.16 15.36
C GLN A 124 -11.00 19.02 16.27
N LEU A 125 -12.16 18.65 15.70
CA LEU A 125 -13.37 18.39 16.46
C LEU A 125 -13.17 17.25 17.47
N MET A 126 -12.55 16.15 17.04
CA MET A 126 -12.27 15.02 17.93
C MET A 126 -11.34 15.44 19.08
N SER A 127 -10.30 16.22 18.79
CA SER A 127 -9.36 16.74 19.79
C SER A 127 -10.08 17.59 20.87
N GLN A 128 -11.06 18.40 20.46
CA GLN A 128 -11.89 19.18 21.39
C GLN A 128 -12.81 18.30 22.23
N ILE A 129 -13.44 17.29 21.63
CA ILE A 129 -14.37 16.38 22.32
C ILE A 129 -13.65 15.61 23.43
N ILE A 130 -12.45 15.09 23.14
CA ILE A 130 -11.70 14.28 24.10
C ILE A 130 -10.82 15.11 25.03
N GLY A 131 -10.61 16.40 24.74
CA GLY A 131 -9.73 17.28 25.51
C GLY A 131 -8.24 16.93 25.41
N ILE A 132 -7.82 16.25 24.34
CA ILE A 132 -6.42 15.81 24.12
C ILE A 132 -5.98 16.28 22.74
N GLU A 133 -4.75 16.79 22.65
CA GLU A 133 -4.12 17.17 21.39
C GLU A 133 -3.88 15.94 20.50
N ILE A 134 -4.54 15.89 19.32
CA ILE A 134 -4.33 14.83 18.33
C ILE A 134 -3.33 15.31 17.28
N LYS A 135 -2.14 14.73 17.22
CA LYS A 135 -1.10 15.13 16.25
C LYS A 135 -1.22 14.35 14.94
N LYS A 136 -0.84 14.98 13.84
CA LYS A 136 -0.61 14.27 12.57
C LYS A 136 0.55 13.30 12.70
N CYS A 137 0.56 12.26 11.88
CA CYS A 137 1.62 11.28 11.86
C CYS A 137 1.95 10.83 10.43
N GLY A 138 3.23 10.52 10.22
CA GLY A 138 3.72 9.94 8.98
C GLY A 138 3.66 8.42 8.96
N LEU A 139 4.58 7.80 8.23
CA LEU A 139 4.67 6.36 8.12
C LEU A 139 5.36 5.75 9.34
N PHE A 140 4.69 4.80 9.99
CA PHE A 140 5.30 3.92 10.97
C PHE A 140 5.77 2.63 10.30
N VAL A 141 6.96 2.19 10.68
CA VAL A 141 7.57 0.94 10.23
C VAL A 141 7.76 0.07 11.47
N ASP A 142 7.53 -1.24 11.31
CA ASP A 142 7.75 -2.24 12.35
C ASP A 142 9.26 -2.44 12.54
N ASP A 143 9.69 -2.51 13.80
CA ASP A 143 11.09 -2.70 14.21
C ASP A 143 11.49 -4.20 14.18
#